data_AF-A0A2H3J0A6-F1
#
_entry.id   AF-A0A2H3J0A6-F1
#
_cell.length_a   1.000
_cell.length_b   1.000
_cell.length_c   1.000
_cell.angle_alpha   90.00
_cell.angle_beta   90.00
_cell.angle_gamma   90.00
#
_symmetry.space_group_name_H-M   'P 1'
#
loop_
_entity.id
_entity.type
_entity.pdbx_description
1 polymer ?
#
loop_
_entity_poly.entity_id
_entity_poly.type
_entity_poly.pdbx_seq_one_letter_code
_entity_poly.pdbx_strand_id
1 'polypeptide(L)'
;MLLLPPRAIDPGRGAIYFISVKLNLNPFTPLSYVTSVHRGSDAQGELVGEFELGVTHSRAIITISEHTTRLVNILISNPKSPREFAWRYYNIELRWDCRTKLDDGSPMCICSDAASQQLASFVPPPLDASPPLPDATLTVFPDGHRYFDHILLSALVVERKMTLAG
;
A
#
# COMPACT_ATOMS: atom_id res chain seq x y z
N MET A 1 5.35 3.95 -11.33
CA MET A 1 4.62 2.67 -11.42
C MET A 1 3.18 2.98 -11.75
N LEU A 2 2.53 2.16 -12.58
CA LEU A 2 1.12 2.31 -12.94
C LEU A 2 0.33 1.15 -12.35
N LEU A 3 -0.84 1.41 -11.77
CA LEU A 3 -1.82 0.37 -11.48
C LEU A 3 -2.73 0.22 -12.69
N LEU A 4 -2.66 -0.94 -13.34
CA LEU A 4 -3.44 -1.27 -14.53
C LEU A 4 -4.48 -2.33 -14.17
N PRO A 5 -5.68 -2.31 -14.78
CA PRO A 5 -6.57 -3.44 -14.71
C PRO A 5 -5.94 -4.64 -15.45
N PRO A 6 -6.34 -5.88 -15.13
CA PRO A 6 -5.91 -7.04 -15.90
C PRO A 6 -6.30 -6.89 -17.37
N ARG A 7 -5.33 -7.01 -18.29
CA ARG A 7 -5.57 -6.89 -19.75
C ARG A 7 -6.60 -7.88 -20.28
N ALA A 8 -6.74 -9.03 -19.63
CA ALA A 8 -7.74 -10.04 -19.99
C ALA A 8 -9.18 -9.57 -19.73
N ILE A 9 -9.38 -8.62 -18.80
CA ILE A 9 -10.70 -8.12 -18.41
C ILE A 9 -11.03 -6.84 -19.20
N ASP A 10 -10.05 -5.94 -19.35
CA ASP A 10 -10.27 -4.65 -20.01
C ASP A 10 -9.04 -4.24 -20.85
N PRO A 11 -8.93 -4.74 -22.09
CA PRO A 11 -7.73 -4.59 -22.93
C PRO A 11 -7.41 -3.13 -23.32
N GLY A 12 -8.40 -2.24 -23.28
CA GLY A 12 -8.28 -0.85 -23.71
C GLY A 12 -8.20 0.15 -22.57
N ARG A 13 -8.42 -0.29 -21.31
CA ARG A 13 -8.40 0.62 -20.17
C ARG A 13 -6.98 0.95 -19.75
N GLY A 14 -6.70 2.24 -19.74
CA GLY A 14 -5.43 2.79 -19.28
C GLY A 14 -5.22 2.64 -17.76
N ALA A 15 -4.15 3.26 -17.27
CA ALA A 15 -3.81 3.26 -15.85
C ALA A 15 -4.93 3.87 -14.99
N ILE A 16 -5.26 3.17 -13.91
CA ILE A 16 -6.23 3.61 -12.91
C ILE A 16 -5.54 4.50 -11.88
N TYR A 17 -4.28 4.21 -11.55
CA TYR A 17 -3.47 5.03 -10.67
C TYR A 17 -2.02 5.14 -11.16
N PHE A 18 -1.44 6.30 -10.89
CA PHE A 18 -0.03 6.59 -11.03
C PHE A 18 0.61 6.66 -9.64
N ILE A 19 1.63 5.83 -9.43
CA ILE A 19 2.35 5.71 -8.16
C ILE A 19 3.80 6.12 -8.40
N SER A 20 4.25 7.15 -7.69
CA SER A 20 5.64 7.62 -7.75
C SER A 20 6.32 7.51 -6.39
N VAL A 21 7.63 7.23 -6.42
CA VAL A 21 8.48 7.23 -5.23
C VAL A 21 9.63 8.20 -5.47
N LYS A 22 9.91 9.06 -4.51
CA LYS A 22 11.01 10.04 -4.56
C LYS A 22 11.81 9.96 -3.26
N LEU A 23 13.13 10.05 -3.36
CA LEU A 23 14.00 10.21 -2.19
C LEU A 23 13.99 11.69 -1.77
N ASN A 24 13.72 11.95 -0.50
CA ASN A 24 13.80 13.27 0.10
C ASN A 24 15.21 13.49 0.66
N LEU A 25 15.93 14.42 0.04
CA LEU A 25 17.30 14.81 0.36
C LEU A 25 17.37 16.20 1.03
N ASN A 26 16.27 16.72 1.57
CA ASN A 26 16.27 18.03 2.21
C ASN A 26 17.26 18.04 3.39
N PRO A 27 18.25 18.97 3.42
CA PRO A 27 19.32 18.98 4.41
C PRO A 27 18.85 19.25 5.84
N PHE A 28 17.60 19.70 6.02
CA PHE A 28 16.99 19.97 7.32
C PHE A 28 16.13 18.81 7.84
N THR A 29 16.03 17.72 7.09
CA THR A 29 15.29 16.52 7.50
C THR A 29 16.13 15.27 7.29
N PRO A 30 16.02 14.25 8.17
CA PRO A 30 16.66 12.97 7.91
C PRO A 30 16.15 12.33 6.60
N LEU A 31 16.97 11.46 6.00
CA LEU A 31 16.66 10.81 4.72
C LEU A 31 15.37 9.99 4.82
N SER A 32 14.48 10.23 3.86
CA SER A 32 13.19 9.53 3.76
C SER A 32 12.81 9.31 2.30
N TYR A 33 11.88 8.39 2.06
CA TYR A 33 11.22 8.24 0.75
C TYR A 33 9.78 8.70 0.85
N VAL A 34 9.34 9.45 -0.14
CA VAL A 34 7.96 9.89 -0.31
C VAL A 34 7.33 9.05 -1.41
N THR A 35 6.23 8.37 -1.09
CA THR A 35 5.40 7.64 -2.05
C THR A 35 4.08 8.36 -2.23
N SER A 36 3.76 8.75 -3.46
CA SER A 36 2.54 9.49 -3.79
C SER A 36 1.69 8.69 -4.78
N VAL A 37 0.38 8.68 -4.56
CA VAL A 37 -0.61 7.95 -5.36
C VAL A 37 -1.59 8.95 -5.96
N HIS A 38 -1.67 8.98 -7.29
CA HIS A 38 -2.59 9.83 -8.04
C HIS A 38 -3.53 8.97 -8.87
N ARG A 39 -4.77 9.41 -9.09
CA ARG A 39 -5.68 8.77 -10.05
C ARG A 39 -5.21 9.01 -11.48
N GLY A 40 -5.37 8.04 -12.36
CA GLY A 40 -5.03 8.14 -13.77
C GLY A 40 -3.60 7.67 -14.11
N SER A 41 -3.03 8.23 -15.18
CA SER A 41 -1.79 7.75 -15.80
C SER A 41 -0.53 8.52 -15.44
N ASP A 42 -0.65 9.64 -14.73
CA ASP A 42 0.45 10.55 -14.45
C ASP A 42 0.28 11.28 -13.12
N ALA A 43 1.21 12.18 -12.82
CA ALA A 43 1.26 12.95 -11.58
C ALA A 43 0.30 14.15 -11.58
N GLN A 44 -0.41 14.41 -12.67
CA GLN A 44 -1.33 15.54 -12.82
C GLN A 44 -2.77 15.18 -12.40
N GLY A 45 -3.05 13.88 -12.21
CA GLY A 45 -4.33 13.42 -11.69
C GLY A 45 -4.58 13.79 -10.22
N GLU A 46 -5.78 13.49 -9.73
CA GLU A 46 -6.18 13.74 -8.34
C GLU A 46 -5.29 12.98 -7.36
N LEU A 47 -4.72 13.69 -6.37
CA LEU A 47 -3.94 13.08 -5.30
C LEU A 47 -4.87 12.28 -4.36
N VAL A 48 -4.65 10.97 -4.32
CA VAL A 48 -5.37 10.06 -3.42
C VAL A 48 -4.75 10.10 -2.03
N GLY A 49 -3.42 10.09 -2.00
CA GLY A 49 -2.67 10.14 -0.77
C GLY A 49 -1.17 10.04 -1.01
N GLU A 50 -0.43 10.40 0.03
CA GLU A 50 1.01 10.41 0.04
C GLU A 50 1.51 9.94 1.40
N PHE A 51 2.59 9.18 1.45
CA PHE A 51 3.24 8.85 2.71
C PHE A 51 4.76 8.98 2.60
N GLU A 52 5.36 9.45 3.68
CA GLU A 52 6.81 9.58 3.82
C GLU A 52 7.29 8.64 4.92
N LEU A 53 8.28 7.80 4.61
CA LEU A 53 8.92 6.88 5.55
C LEU A 53 10.41 7.21 5.65
N GLY A 54 10.89 7.38 6.88
CA GLY A 54 12.31 7.48 7.18
C GLY A 54 13.07 6.21 6.81
N VAL A 55 14.30 6.38 6.29
CA VAL A 55 15.18 5.26 5.93
C VAL A 55 15.91 4.72 7.16
N THR A 56 16.40 5.63 7.99
CA THR A 56 17.25 5.32 9.17
C THR A 56 16.60 5.71 10.49
N HIS A 57 15.33 6.12 10.46
CA HIS A 57 14.60 6.61 11.62
C HIS A 57 13.11 6.28 11.53
N SER A 58 12.42 6.29 12.67
CA SER A 58 11.02 5.86 12.78
C SER A 58 9.98 6.91 12.37
N ARG A 59 10.41 8.07 11.83
CA ARG A 59 9.45 9.09 11.38
C ARG A 59 8.69 8.53 10.19
N ALA A 60 7.38 8.55 10.31
CA ALA A 60 6.47 8.18 9.26
C ALA A 60 5.27 9.11 9.31
N ILE A 61 4.99 9.77 8.20
CA ILE A 61 3.83 10.64 8.03
C ILE A 61 3.02 10.19 6.83
N ILE A 62 1.74 10.52 6.85
CA ILE A 62 0.80 10.19 5.80
C ILE A 62 -0.17 11.35 5.62
N THR A 63 -0.46 11.65 4.37
CA THR A 63 -1.45 12.60 3.90
C THR A 63 -2.51 11.82 3.13
N ILE A 64 -3.76 11.94 3.55
CA ILE A 64 -4.91 11.37 2.84
C ILE A 64 -5.86 12.54 2.59
N SER A 65 -6.17 12.79 1.31
CA SER A 65 -6.82 14.03 0.89
C SER A 65 -6.05 15.25 1.42
N GLU A 66 -6.68 16.13 2.19
CA GLU A 66 -6.07 17.35 2.77
C GLU A 66 -5.55 17.17 4.20
N HIS A 67 -5.59 15.95 4.75
CA HIS A 67 -5.25 15.70 6.15
C HIS A 67 -3.92 14.96 6.30
N THR A 68 -2.92 15.63 6.89
CA THR A 68 -1.62 15.05 7.23
C THR A 68 -1.54 14.67 8.72
N THR A 69 -1.06 13.46 9.00
CA THR A 69 -0.85 12.97 10.37
C THR A 69 0.33 12.01 10.45
N ARG A 70 0.70 11.61 11.67
CA ARG A 70 1.69 10.55 11.88
C ARG A 70 1.10 9.22 11.45
N LEU A 71 1.87 8.41 10.71
CA LEU A 71 1.39 7.12 10.22
C LEU A 71 0.92 6.19 11.36
N VAL A 72 1.54 6.28 12.53
CA VAL A 72 1.17 5.48 13.72
C VAL A 72 -0.27 5.71 14.20
N ASN A 73 -0.87 6.86 13.83
CA ASN A 73 -2.25 7.19 14.18
C ASN A 73 -3.26 6.50 13.24
N ILE A 74 -2.81 6.05 12.07
CA ILE A 74 -3.63 5.39 11.04
C ILE A 74 -3.33 3.90 10.99
N LEU A 75 -2.06 3.52 10.91
CA LEU A 75 -1.61 2.13 10.82
C LEU A 75 -1.15 1.64 12.19
N ILE A 76 -1.94 0.75 12.77
CA ILE A 76 -1.69 0.12 14.07
C ILE A 76 -1.17 -1.29 13.83
N SER A 77 0.07 -1.55 14.22
CA SER A 77 0.65 -2.90 14.20
C SER A 77 0.26 -3.67 15.46
N ASN A 78 -0.05 -4.97 15.32
CA ASN A 78 -0.28 -5.84 16.48
C ASN A 78 1.08 -6.25 17.10
N PRO A 79 1.41 -5.87 18.35
CA PRO A 79 2.69 -6.23 18.97
C PRO A 79 2.88 -7.74 19.12
N LYS A 80 1.78 -8.50 19.21
CA LYS A 80 1.81 -9.97 19.33
C LYS A 80 1.89 -10.67 17.97
N SER A 81 1.61 -9.97 16.89
CA SER A 81 1.59 -10.50 15.53
C SER A 81 2.11 -9.43 14.58
N PRO A 82 3.44 -9.32 14.39
CA PRO A 82 4.06 -8.21 13.66
C PRO A 82 3.71 -8.16 12.17
N ARG A 83 3.01 -9.18 11.66
CA ARG A 83 2.49 -9.27 10.28
C ARG A 83 1.00 -8.94 10.18
N GLU A 84 0.38 -8.50 11.27
CA GLU A 84 -0.99 -8.01 11.30
C GLU A 84 -1.01 -6.50 11.52
N PHE A 85 -1.81 -5.82 10.71
CA PHE A 85 -1.97 -4.37 10.75
C PHE A 85 -3.44 -3.98 10.70
N ALA A 86 -3.83 -2.96 11.45
CA ALA A 86 -5.13 -2.32 11.33
C ALA A 86 -4.94 -0.90 10.78
N TRP A 87 -5.59 -0.61 9.66
CA TRP A 87 -5.69 0.72 9.07
C TRP A 87 -6.98 1.37 9.52
N ARG A 88 -6.88 2.50 10.22
CA ARG A 88 -8.02 3.24 10.75
C ARG A 88 -7.98 4.70 10.30
N TYR A 89 -8.99 5.10 9.54
CA TYR A 89 -9.14 6.48 9.08
C TYR A 89 -10.62 6.85 9.04
N TYR A 90 -11.03 7.80 9.88
CA TYR A 90 -12.44 8.15 10.13
C TYR A 90 -13.29 6.89 10.40
N ASN A 91 -14.24 6.59 9.51
CA ASN A 91 -15.17 5.47 9.59
C ASN A 91 -14.69 4.22 8.83
N ILE A 92 -13.45 4.22 8.36
CA ILE A 92 -12.86 3.11 7.60
C ILE A 92 -11.90 2.35 8.50
N GLU A 93 -12.20 1.07 8.74
CA GLU A 93 -11.32 0.11 9.40
C GLU A 93 -11.02 -1.05 8.42
N LEU A 94 -9.75 -1.17 8.02
CA LEU A 94 -9.25 -2.30 7.25
C LEU A 94 -8.24 -3.08 8.10
N ARG A 95 -8.26 -4.40 7.99
CA ARG A 95 -7.32 -5.31 8.66
C ARG A 95 -6.52 -6.06 7.62
N TRP A 96 -5.20 -5.95 7.72
CA TRP A 96 -4.25 -6.66 6.88
C TRP A 96 -3.61 -7.80 7.67
N ASP A 97 -3.74 -9.02 7.16
CA ASP A 97 -3.04 -10.21 7.64
C ASP A 97 -2.05 -10.70 6.58
N CYS A 98 -0.75 -10.56 6.86
CA CYS A 98 0.35 -10.92 5.97
C CYS A 98 1.10 -12.18 6.42
N ARG A 99 0.43 -13.08 7.16
CA ARG A 99 1.01 -14.36 7.60
C ARG A 99 0.90 -15.45 6.53
N THR A 100 -0.01 -15.29 5.59
CA THR A 100 -0.28 -16.27 4.54
C THR A 100 0.85 -16.32 3.52
N LYS A 101 1.15 -17.52 3.03
CA LYS A 101 2.02 -17.75 1.87
C LYS A 101 1.23 -18.54 0.82
N LEU A 102 1.51 -18.27 -0.45
CA LEU A 102 1.03 -19.06 -1.57
C LEU A 102 1.79 -20.40 -1.65
N ASP A 103 1.30 -21.31 -2.49
CA ASP A 103 1.89 -22.65 -2.68
C ASP A 103 3.35 -22.61 -3.18
N ASP A 104 3.72 -21.53 -3.89
CA ASP A 104 5.08 -21.26 -4.35
C ASP A 104 5.98 -20.63 -3.27
N GLY A 105 5.44 -20.38 -2.07
CA GLY A 105 6.14 -19.75 -0.95
C GLY A 105 6.07 -18.21 -0.93
N SER A 106 5.51 -17.58 -1.97
CA SER A 106 5.37 -16.12 -2.06
C SER A 106 4.47 -15.59 -0.94
N PRO A 107 4.81 -14.44 -0.32
CA PRO A 107 3.97 -13.86 0.72
C PRO A 107 2.64 -13.35 0.14
N MET A 108 1.57 -13.44 0.93
CA MET A 108 0.26 -12.90 0.57
C MET A 108 -0.33 -12.17 1.77
N CYS A 109 -0.78 -10.94 1.53
CA CYS A 109 -1.50 -10.14 2.50
C CYS A 109 -3.00 -10.15 2.17
N ILE A 110 -3.84 -10.45 3.16
CA ILE A 110 -5.30 -10.47 3.04
C ILE A 110 -5.85 -9.22 3.72
N CYS A 111 -6.67 -8.45 3.00
CA CYS A 111 -7.38 -7.30 3.53
C CYS A 111 -8.83 -7.67 3.85
N SER A 112 -9.29 -7.35 5.05
CA SER A 112 -10.66 -7.53 5.51
C SER A 112 -11.21 -6.27 6.19
N ASP A 113 -12.52 -6.15 6.28
CA ASP A 113 -13.16 -5.08 7.04
C ASP A 113 -13.31 -5.42 8.54
N ALA A 114 -13.99 -4.54 9.28
CA ALA A 114 -14.27 -4.75 10.71
C ALA A 114 -15.13 -6.01 10.99
N ALA A 115 -15.97 -6.42 10.03
CA ALA A 115 -16.81 -7.61 10.08
C ALA A 115 -16.08 -8.88 9.59
N SER A 116 -14.77 -8.80 9.34
CA SER A 116 -13.94 -9.89 8.83
C SER A 116 -14.33 -10.37 7.43
N GLN A 117 -15.05 -9.55 6.65
CA GLN A 117 -15.29 -9.82 5.25
C GLN A 117 -14.05 -9.47 4.43
N GLN A 118 -13.61 -10.38 3.56
CA GLN A 118 -12.44 -10.15 2.70
C GLN A 118 -12.77 -9.12 1.60
N LEU A 119 -11.96 -8.06 1.54
CA LEU A 119 -12.13 -6.96 0.59
C LEU A 119 -11.07 -6.97 -0.50
N ALA A 120 -9.86 -7.43 -0.19
CA ALA A 120 -8.78 -7.54 -1.16
C ALA A 120 -7.73 -8.58 -0.75
N SER A 121 -6.85 -8.91 -1.69
CA SER A 121 -5.57 -9.56 -1.44
C SER A 121 -4.45 -8.87 -2.19
N PHE A 122 -3.26 -8.86 -1.59
CA PHE A 122 -2.07 -8.26 -2.16
C PHE A 122 -0.92 -9.28 -2.13
N VAL A 123 -0.31 -9.48 -3.29
CA VAL A 123 0.86 -10.34 -3.48
C VAL A 123 2.00 -9.44 -3.98
N PRO A 124 3.00 -9.12 -3.14
CA PRO A 124 4.16 -8.36 -3.55
C PRO A 124 5.10 -9.21 -4.41
N PRO A 125 6.01 -8.59 -5.16
CA PRO A 125 7.09 -9.32 -5.83
C PRO A 125 7.96 -10.05 -4.80
N PRO A 126 8.46 -11.26 -5.08
CA PRO A 126 9.41 -11.94 -4.21
C PRO A 126 10.67 -11.10 -4.00
N LEU A 127 11.13 -11.00 -2.75
CA LEU A 127 12.29 -10.17 -2.39
C LEU A 127 13.60 -10.70 -2.99
N ASP A 128 13.66 -12.00 -3.24
CA ASP A 128 14.78 -12.75 -3.78
C ASP A 128 14.68 -12.99 -5.30
N ALA A 129 13.64 -12.49 -5.96
CA ALA A 129 13.52 -12.58 -7.40
C ALA A 129 14.62 -11.73 -8.08
N SER A 130 15.23 -12.29 -9.12
CA SER A 130 16.15 -11.54 -9.97
C SER A 130 15.38 -10.61 -10.91
N PRO A 131 15.88 -9.40 -11.21
CA PRO A 131 15.26 -8.51 -12.18
C PRO A 131 15.11 -9.17 -13.57
N PRO A 132 14.00 -8.91 -14.30
CA PRO A 132 12.87 -8.08 -13.90
C PRO A 132 12.01 -8.78 -12.84
N LEU A 133 11.68 -8.05 -11.76
CA LEU A 133 10.79 -8.54 -10.73
C LEU A 133 9.39 -8.80 -11.33
N PRO A 134 8.67 -9.85 -10.91
CA PRO A 134 7.28 -10.02 -11.32
C PRO A 134 6.43 -8.86 -10.79
N ASP A 135 5.33 -8.56 -11.49
CA ASP A 135 4.43 -7.49 -11.09
C ASP A 135 3.75 -7.79 -9.74
N ALA A 136 3.68 -6.77 -8.88
CA ALA A 136 2.85 -6.85 -7.68
C ALA A 136 1.38 -6.96 -8.09
N THR A 137 0.63 -7.88 -7.46
CA THR A 137 -0.78 -8.12 -7.80
C THR A 137 -1.68 -7.70 -6.64
N LEU A 138 -2.57 -6.74 -6.90
CA LEU A 138 -3.66 -6.35 -5.99
C LEU A 138 -4.99 -6.83 -6.57
N THR A 139 -5.62 -7.79 -5.89
CA THR A 139 -6.97 -8.25 -6.22
C THR A 139 -7.95 -7.55 -5.28
N VAL A 140 -8.87 -6.75 -5.82
CA VAL A 140 -9.94 -6.13 -5.05
C VAL A 140 -11.25 -6.84 -5.38
N PHE A 141 -11.93 -7.36 -4.36
CA PHE A 141 -13.22 -8.03 -4.51
C PHE A 141 -14.35 -6.99 -4.64
N PRO A 142 -15.54 -7.35 -5.17
CA PRO A 142 -16.65 -6.41 -5.40
C PRO A 142 -16.93 -5.47 -4.23
N ASP A 143 -17.01 -5.99 -3.01
CA ASP A 143 -17.30 -5.20 -1.81
C ASP A 143 -16.16 -4.28 -1.37
N GLY A 144 -14.94 -4.54 -1.85
CA GLY A 144 -13.75 -3.74 -1.63
C GLY A 144 -13.65 -2.51 -2.55
N HIS A 145 -14.37 -2.47 -3.67
CA HIS A 145 -14.24 -1.38 -4.65
C HIS A 145 -14.61 0.00 -4.07
N ARG A 146 -15.55 0.07 -3.12
CA ARG A 146 -15.88 1.33 -2.42
C ARG A 146 -14.75 1.85 -1.51
N TYR A 147 -13.79 0.99 -1.17
CA TYR A 147 -12.64 1.31 -0.32
C TYR A 147 -11.33 1.30 -1.11
N PHE A 148 -11.38 1.31 -2.45
CA PHE A 148 -10.23 1.03 -3.31
C PHE A 148 -9.02 1.91 -2.97
N ASP A 149 -9.22 3.22 -2.85
CA ASP A 149 -8.18 4.19 -2.50
C ASP A 149 -7.44 3.81 -1.21
N HIS A 150 -8.20 3.49 -0.17
CA HIS A 150 -7.65 3.08 1.13
C HIS A 150 -6.98 1.71 1.05
N ILE A 151 -7.54 0.77 0.30
CA ILE A 151 -6.93 -0.55 0.08
C ILE A 151 -5.58 -0.39 -0.62
N LEU A 152 -5.52 0.38 -1.71
CA LEU A 152 -4.28 0.61 -2.44
C LEU A 152 -3.23 1.30 -1.57
N LEU A 153 -3.60 2.41 -0.92
CA LEU A 153 -2.68 3.17 -0.10
C LEU A 153 -2.18 2.35 1.10
N SER A 154 -3.07 1.65 1.79
CA SER A 154 -2.71 0.82 2.93
C SER A 154 -1.86 -0.40 2.53
N ALA A 155 -2.13 -1.03 1.38
CA ALA A 155 -1.31 -2.13 0.86
C ALA A 155 0.14 -1.68 0.63
N LEU A 156 0.33 -0.52 -0.01
CA LEU A 156 1.67 0.05 -0.26
C LEU A 156 2.41 0.36 1.04
N VAL A 157 1.72 0.91 2.04
CA VAL A 157 2.33 1.21 3.34
C VAL A 157 2.68 -0.07 4.10
N VAL A 158 1.77 -1.04 4.14
CA VAL A 158 1.97 -2.35 4.80
C VAL A 158 3.17 -3.05 4.18
N GLU A 159 3.25 -3.11 2.85
CA GLU A 159 4.38 -3.71 2.15
C GLU A 159 5.71 -3.04 2.54
N ARG A 160 5.76 -1.71 2.52
CA ARG A 160 6.98 -0.99 2.93
C ARG A 160 7.36 -1.24 4.38
N LYS A 161 6.39 -1.36 5.29
CA LYS A 161 6.65 -1.72 6.69
C LYS A 161 7.19 -3.13 6.83
N MET A 162 6.67 -4.07 6.05
CA MET A 162 7.14 -5.44 6.03
C MET A 162 8.57 -5.55 5.48
N THR A 163 8.91 -4.82 4.40
CA THR A 163 10.27 -4.84 3.84
C THR A 163 11.30 -4.19 4.77
N LEU A 164 10.93 -3.13 5.50
CA LEU A 164 11.86 -2.42 6.41
C LEU A 164 12.05 -3.10 7.77
N ALA A 165 11.15 -4.01 8.14
CA ALA A 165 11.25 -4.79 9.38
C ALA A 165 12.03 -6.12 9.20
N GLY A 166 12.39 -6.44 7.96
CA GLY A 166 13.17 -7.63 7.58
C GLY A 166 14.67 -7.47 7.79
#